data_AF-A0A661Z5V7-F1
#
_entry.id   AF-A0A661Z5V7-F1
#
_cell.length_a   1.000
_cell.length_b   1.000
_cell.length_c   1.000
_cell.angle_alpha   90.00
_cell.angle_beta   90.00
_cell.angle_gamma   90.00
#
_symmetry.space_group_name_H-M   'P 1'
#
loop_
_entity.id
_entity.type
_entity.pdbx_description
1 polymer ?
#
loop_
_entity_poly.entity_id
_entity_poly.type
_entity_poly.pdbx_seq_one_letter_code
_entity_poly.pdbx_strand_id
1 'polypeptide(L)' 'MNLEKFKNRLKIEIRYADLDTYRHVNNKAFISFLEDARIYYMKEVMNFIPKNLDFEAVVGKIDISYLAPLFLYDNVWVY' A
#
# COMPACT_ATOMS: atom_id res chain seq x y z
N MET A 1 -10.53 15.32 1.12
CA MET A 1 -10.70 14.22 2.09
C MET A 1 -9.92 14.57 3.36
N ASN A 2 -10.45 14.33 4.56
CA ASN A 2 -9.72 14.59 5.80
C ASN A 2 -8.88 13.36 6.15
N LEU A 3 -7.54 13.50 6.11
CA LEU A 3 -6.58 12.42 6.33
C LEU A 3 -6.41 12.05 7.81
N GLU A 4 -6.81 12.90 8.74
CA GLU A 4 -6.68 12.65 10.19
C GLU A 4 -7.63 11.56 10.71
N LYS A 5 -8.61 11.17 9.89
CA LYS A 5 -9.56 10.10 10.23
C LYS A 5 -8.94 8.70 10.13
N PHE A 6 -7.81 8.56 9.42
CA PHE A 6 -7.13 7.28 9.25
C PHE A 6 -6.20 7.02 10.44
N LYS A 7 -6.23 5.79 10.96
CA LYS A 7 -5.52 5.41 12.19
C LYS A 7 -4.07 5.00 11.96
N ASN A 8 -3.67 4.78 10.71
CA ASN A 8 -2.29 4.47 10.33
C ASN A 8 -1.82 5.43 9.25
N ARG A 9 -0.49 5.50 9.13
CA ARG A 9 0.19 6.18 8.05
C ARG A 9 1.49 5.46 7.78
N LEU A 10 1.65 4.88 6.60
CA LEU A 10 2.83 4.13 6.20
C LEU A 10 3.59 4.88 5.11
N LYS A 11 4.89 5.11 5.30
CA LYS A 11 5.76 5.64 4.24
C LYS A 11 6.08 4.50 3.28
N ILE A 12 5.88 4.73 1.98
CA ILE A 12 6.24 3.78 0.93
C ILE A 12 7.55 4.21 0.30
N GLU A 13 8.48 3.27 0.15
CA GLU A 13 9.69 3.44 -0.63
C GLU A 13 9.47 2.85 -2.02
N ILE A 14 9.45 3.71 -3.04
CA ILE A 14 9.28 3.28 -4.43
C ILE A 14 10.61 2.71 -4.93
N ARG A 15 10.54 1.52 -5.51
CA ARG A 15 11.70 0.81 -6.05
C ARG A 15 11.73 0.99 -7.57
N TYR A 16 12.92 0.90 -8.15
CA TYR A 16 13.06 0.88 -9.61
C TYR A 16 12.24 -0.23 -10.26
N ALA A 17 12.10 -1.38 -9.57
CA ALA A 17 11.30 -2.52 -10.03
C ALA A 17 9.78 -2.26 -10.04
N ASP A 18 9.31 -1.21 -9.36
CA ASP A 18 7.89 -0.83 -9.37
C ASP A 18 7.53 -0.04 -10.64
N LEU A 19 8.53 0.43 -11.39
CA LEU A 19 8.32 1.20 -12.61
C LEU A 19 8.00 0.30 -13.81
N ASP A 20 7.16 0.80 -14.71
CA ASP A 20 6.90 0.17 -16.00
C ASP A 20 7.75 0.78 -17.12
N THR A 21 7.52 0.32 -18.36
CA THR A 21 8.22 0.81 -19.56
C THR A 21 7.93 2.29 -19.86
N TYR A 22 6.88 2.86 -19.28
CA TYR A 22 6.54 4.29 -19.38
C TYR A 22 7.20 5.12 -18.26
N ARG A 23 8.02 4.50 -17.40
CA ARG A 23 8.78 5.13 -16.32
C ARG A 23 7.93 5.72 -15.19
N HIS A 24 6.68 5.32 -15.11
CA HIS A 24 5.80 5.59 -13.97
C HIS A 24 5.69 4.31 -13.14
N VAL A 25 5.28 4.44 -11.88
CA VAL A 25 4.93 3.29 -11.05
C VAL A 25 3.79 2.53 -11.73
N ASN A 26 4.01 1.24 -11.96
CA ASN A 26 3.04 0.35 -12.56
C ASN A 26 1.80 0.23 -11.67
N ASN A 27 0.62 0.20 -12.29
CA ASN A 27 -0.66 0.04 -11.60
C ASN A 27 -0.69 -1.16 -10.63
N LYS A 28 0.02 -2.26 -10.95
CA LYS A 28 0.14 -3.44 -10.09
C LYS A 28 0.89 -3.16 -8.78
N ALA A 29 1.92 -2.31 -8.80
CA ALA A 29 2.73 -2.01 -7.62
C ALA A 29 1.91 -1.36 -6.49
N PHE A 30 0.87 -0.59 -6.86
CA PHE A 30 -0.08 -0.03 -5.90
C PHE A 30 -0.77 -1.10 -5.05
N ILE A 31 -1.02 -2.30 -5.60
CA ILE A 31 -1.59 -3.40 -4.81
C ILE A 31 -0.62 -3.77 -3.70
N SER A 32 0.66 -3.98 -4.01
CA SER A 32 1.67 -4.30 -2.99
C SER A 32 1.81 -3.22 -1.93
N PHE A 33 1.72 -1.94 -2.30
CA PHE A 33 1.71 -0.85 -1.32
C PHE A 33 0.51 -0.91 -0.36
N LEU A 34 -0.68 -1.26 -0.87
CA LEU A 34 -1.87 -1.46 -0.05
C LEU A 34 -1.78 -2.74 0.81
N GLU A 35 -1.09 -3.77 0.34
CA GLU A 35 -0.82 -4.98 1.12
C GLU A 35 0.12 -4.69 2.29
N ASP A 36 1.22 -3.99 2.05
CA ASP A 36 2.15 -3.55 3.09
C ASP A 36 1.45 -2.67 4.13
N ALA A 37 0.64 -1.71 3.68
CA ALA A 37 -0.16 -0.86 4.56
C ALA A 37 -1.17 -1.66 5.39
N ARG A 38 -1.81 -2.69 4.81
CA ARG A 38 -2.75 -3.58 5.52
C ARG A 38 -2.03 -4.39 6.59
N ILE A 39 -0.88 -4.98 6.28
CA ILE A 39 -0.07 -5.74 7.26
C ILE A 39 0.37 -4.82 8.40
N TYR A 40 0.84 -3.61 8.06
CA TYR A 40 1.22 -2.60 9.05
C TYR A 40 0.03 -2.20 9.93
N TYR A 41 -1.15 -1.94 9.36
CA TYR A 41 -2.36 -1.60 10.11
C TYR A 41 -2.78 -2.71 11.07
N MET A 42 -2.77 -3.97 10.62
CA MET A 42 -3.16 -5.09 11.46
C MET A 42 -2.23 -5.21 12.67
N LYS A 43 -0.93 -5.04 12.45
CA LYS A 43 0.05 -5.05 13.53
C LYS A 43 -0.15 -3.88 14.50
N GLU A 44 -0.15 -2.65 14.01
CA GLU A 44 -0.04 -1.45 14.85
C GLU A 44 -1.39 -0.99 15.42
N VAL A 45 -2.49 -1.19 14.71
CA VAL A 45 -3.82 -0.71 15.11
C VAL A 45 -4.69 -1.83 15.67
N MET A 46 -4.63 -3.03 15.09
CA MET A 46 -5.44 -4.17 15.54
C MET A 46 -4.70 -5.06 16.55
N ASN A 47 -3.41 -4.81 16.82
CA ASN A 47 -2.56 -5.66 17.64
C ASN A 47 -2.59 -7.14 17.19
N PHE A 48 -2.73 -7.35 15.88
CA PHE A 48 -2.78 -8.65 15.25
C PHE A 48 -1.47 -8.91 14.52
N ILE A 49 -0.69 -9.85 15.05
CA ILE A 49 0.55 -10.32 14.41
C ILE A 49 0.27 -11.71 13.88
N PRO A 50 0.25 -11.92 12.55
CA PRO A 50 0.15 -13.25 11.98
C PRO A 50 1.29 -14.11 12.54
N LYS A 51 0.97 -15.26 13.15
CA LYS A 51 2.00 -16.18 13.66
C LYS A 51 2.84 -16.77 12.52
N ASN A 52 2.28 -16.86 11.31
CA ASN A 52 2.86 -17.36 10.07
C ASN A 52 2.32 -16.54 8.87
N LEU A 53 2.62 -16.97 7.64
CA LEU A 53 1.92 -16.53 6.41
C LEU A 53 0.43 -16.94 6.36
N ASP A 54 -0.07 -17.64 7.38
CA ASP A 54 -1.47 -18.01 7.54
C ASP A 54 -2.29 -16.77 7.90
N PHE A 55 -2.70 -16.05 6.87
CA PHE A 55 -3.71 -15.02 6.98
C PHE A 55 -5.09 -15.67 6.84
N GLU A 56 -5.87 -15.70 7.93
CA GLU A 56 -7.22 -16.32 7.96
C GLU A 56 -8.27 -15.54 7.15
N ALA A 57 -7.85 -14.59 6.32
CA ALA A 57 -8.74 -13.82 5.45
C ALA A 57 -8.19 -13.77 4.03
N VAL A 58 -9.11 -13.63 3.07
CA VAL A 58 -8.79 -13.47 1.64
C VAL A 58 -9.32 -12.13 1.16
N VAL A 59 -8.57 -11.48 0.27
CA VAL A 59 -9.01 -10.22 -0.33
C VAL A 59 -10.03 -10.54 -1.43
N GLY A 60 -11.31 -10.25 -1.17
CA GLY A 60 -12.39 -10.52 -2.12
C GLY A 60 -12.49 -9.53 -3.28
N LYS A 61 -12.10 -8.27 -3.05
CA LYS A 61 -12.08 -7.21 -4.07
C LYS A 61 -11.08 -6.12 -3.71
N ILE A 62 -10.39 -5.61 -4.73
CA ILE A 62 -9.62 -4.37 -4.68
C ILE A 62 -10.19 -3.43 -5.76
N ASP A 63 -10.40 -2.17 -5.43
CA ASP A 63 -10.89 -1.14 -6.34
C ASP A 63 -9.96 0.08 -6.23
N ILE A 64 -9.32 0.47 -7.33
CA ILE A 64 -8.31 1.53 -7.37
C ILE A 64 -8.63 2.46 -8.54
N SER A 65 -8.71 3.75 -8.24
CA SER A 65 -8.77 4.82 -9.23
C SER A 65 -7.43 5.55 -9.29
N TYR A 66 -6.78 5.53 -10.45
CA TYR A 66 -5.48 6.17 -10.67
C TYR A 66 -5.70 7.62 -11.13
N LEU A 67 -5.50 8.57 -10.22
CA LEU A 67 -5.80 10.00 -10.48
C LEU A 67 -4.61 10.76 -11.09
N ALA A 68 -3.38 10.38 -10.76
CA ALA A 68 -2.15 11.00 -11.21
C ALA A 68 -1.02 9.95 -11.25
N PRO A 69 -0.02 10.11 -12.14
CA PRO A 69 1.14 9.24 -12.18
C PRO A 69 2.01 9.42 -10.93
N LEU A 70 2.77 8.38 -10.61
CA LEU A 70 3.73 8.36 -9.50
C LEU A 70 5.12 8.00 -10.03
N PHE A 71 6.17 8.62 -9.48
CA PHE A 71 7.54 8.50 -9.94
C PHE A 71 8.51 8.05 -8.83
N LEU A 72 9.66 7.52 -9.23
CA LEU A 72 10.65 6.88 -8.35
C LEU A 72 11.04 7.67 -7.09
N TYR A 73 11.13 9.00 -7.19
CA TYR A 73 11.61 9.86 -6.09
C TYR A 73 10.50 10.59 -5.35
N ASP A 74 9.24 10.26 -5.64
CA ASP A 74 8.11 10.86 -4.96
C ASP A 74 8.03 10.41 -3.50
N ASN A 75 7.64 11.33 -2.62
CA ASN A 75 7.42 11.03 -1.21
C ASN A 75 5.98 10.53 -1.02
N VAL A 76 5.82 9.22 -0.91
CA VAL A 76 4.51 8.57 -0.85
C VAL A 76 4.16 8.10 0.56
N TRP A 77 2.90 8.33 0.90
CA TRP A 77 2.29 7.86 2.13
C TRP A 77 0.96 7.18 1.82
N VAL A 78 0.75 6.02 2.42
CA VAL A 78 -0.54 5.33 2.42
C VAL A 78 -1.19 5.54 3.78
N TYR A 79 -2.48 5.84 3.77
CA TYR A 79 -3.32 6.10 4.94
C TYR A 79 -4.45 5.08 4.98
#